data_AF-A0AAN8ZVH5-F1
#
_entry.id   AF-A0AAN8ZVH5-F1
#
_cell.length_a   1.000
_cell.length_b   1.000
_cell.length_c   1.000
_cell.angle_alpha   90.00
_cell.angle_beta   90.00
_cell.angle_gamma   90.00
#
_symmetry.space_group_name_H-M   'P 1'
#
loop_
_entity.id
_entity.type
_entity.pdbx_description
1 polymer ?
#
loop_
_entity_poly.entity_id
_entity_poly.type
_entity_poly.pdbx_seq_one_letter_code
_entity_poly.pdbx_strand_id
1 'polypeptide(L)'
;MWKSVIFATVLILSLGSALGDAPRHRRGLGGVRRFDPDASCATSSDSVECRRRIEVCRNMHRSRGQRNRMYETFSACARQLGITSLPNAASVVDQPQAFRNWMRENHDDKERLFACVHRGFYNEDGTVNRAAMLQKVRTLLQGQNEPDLLREITTRVNNCPESESRREFFRCIFMGCATPQ
;
A
#
# COMPACT_ATOMS: atom_id res chain seq x y z
N MET A 1 13.64 15.45 74.20
CA MET A 1 14.87 15.91 73.52
C MET A 1 14.95 15.16 72.20
N TRP A 2 14.57 15.81 71.08
CA TRP A 2 15.48 16.27 70.02
C TRP A 2 16.13 15.06 69.29
N LYS A 3 15.95 14.80 67.98
CA LYS A 3 16.02 15.71 66.82
C LYS A 3 15.74 14.94 65.50
N SER A 4 15.33 15.70 64.47
CA SER A 4 15.55 15.53 63.02
C SER A 4 14.76 14.42 62.29
N VAL A 5 13.79 14.73 61.41
CA VAL A 5 13.88 15.32 60.04
C VAL A 5 14.66 14.42 59.07
N ILE A 6 13.99 13.93 58.01
CA ILE A 6 14.37 14.08 56.58
C ILE A 6 13.27 13.44 55.70
N PHE A 7 12.72 14.28 54.81
CA PHE A 7 11.98 13.91 53.61
C PHE A 7 12.94 13.25 52.60
N ALA A 8 12.61 12.07 52.07
CA ALA A 8 13.22 11.57 50.85
C ALA A 8 12.24 10.65 50.11
N THR A 9 11.65 11.21 49.06
CA THR A 9 11.02 10.54 47.93
C THR A 9 11.92 9.46 47.33
N VAL A 10 11.45 8.21 47.29
CA VAL A 10 11.92 7.19 46.35
C VAL A 10 10.71 6.43 45.82
N LEU A 11 10.16 6.95 44.73
CA LEU A 11 9.21 6.28 43.84
C LEU A 11 10.02 5.38 42.90
N ILE A 12 10.29 4.13 43.30
CA ILE A 12 11.09 3.21 42.49
C ILE A 12 10.52 1.77 42.57
N LEU A 13 10.25 1.23 41.38
CA LEU A 13 10.21 -0.20 41.01
C LEU A 13 9.02 -1.05 41.46
N SER A 14 7.87 -0.84 40.84
CA SER A 14 6.96 -1.92 40.44
C SER A 14 7.19 -2.28 38.96
N LEU A 15 8.39 -2.80 38.66
CA LEU A 15 8.67 -3.56 37.42
C LEU A 15 8.56 -5.05 37.77
N GLY A 16 7.31 -5.50 37.92
CA GLY A 16 6.93 -6.91 37.98
C GLY A 16 6.46 -7.34 36.60
N SER A 17 7.35 -7.99 35.88
CA SER A 17 7.21 -8.73 34.62
C SER A 17 5.78 -9.17 34.26
N ALA A 18 5.05 -8.31 33.54
CA ALA A 18 4.01 -8.76 32.63
C ALA A 18 4.73 -9.31 31.39
N LEU A 19 5.13 -10.59 31.47
CA LEU A 19 5.53 -11.37 30.33
C LEU A 19 4.41 -11.26 29.30
N GLY A 20 4.75 -10.61 28.19
CA GLY A 20 3.82 -10.33 27.11
C GLY A 20 3.37 -11.62 26.45
N ASP A 21 2.21 -12.10 26.88
CA ASP A 21 1.29 -12.84 26.04
C ASP A 21 0.52 -11.81 25.20
N ALA A 22 1.22 -11.16 24.27
CA ALA A 22 0.55 -10.53 23.16
C ALA A 22 -0.07 -11.69 22.35
N PRO A 23 -1.40 -11.72 22.14
CA PRO A 23 -1.97 -12.69 21.23
C PRO A 23 -1.35 -12.41 19.85
N ARG A 24 -0.50 -13.34 19.40
CA ARG A 24 -0.14 -13.44 17.99
C ARG A 24 -1.45 -13.55 17.25
N HIS A 25 -1.92 -12.45 16.66
CA HIS A 25 -2.98 -12.44 15.67
C HIS A 25 -2.47 -13.15 14.40
N ARG A 26 -2.27 -14.47 14.50
CA ARG A 26 -2.41 -15.40 13.38
C ARG A 26 -3.89 -15.48 13.06
N ARG A 27 -4.39 -14.46 12.36
CA ARG A 27 -5.45 -14.67 11.37
C ARG A 27 -4.88 -14.26 10.04
N GLY A 28 -4.43 -15.27 9.29
CA GLY A 28 -4.40 -15.24 7.84
C GLY A 28 -5.83 -15.03 7.35
N LEU A 29 -6.28 -13.78 7.38
CA LEU A 29 -7.49 -13.35 6.69
C LEU A 29 -7.04 -12.98 5.28
N GLY A 30 -7.23 -13.96 4.39
CA GLY A 30 -7.42 -13.82 2.96
C GLY A 30 -6.66 -12.67 2.31
N GLY A 31 -5.63 -13.03 1.54
CA GLY A 31 -5.15 -12.17 0.46
C GLY A 31 -6.36 -11.58 -0.25
N VAL A 32 -6.46 -10.25 -0.18
CA VAL A 32 -7.38 -9.36 -0.90
C VAL A 32 -8.41 -10.15 -1.72
N ARG A 33 -9.66 -10.27 -1.24
CA ARG A 33 -10.78 -10.38 -2.18
C ARG A 33 -10.63 -9.15 -3.09
N ARG A 34 -9.98 -9.36 -4.24
CA ARG A 34 -9.78 -8.37 -5.30
C ARG A 34 -11.13 -7.72 -5.51
N PHE A 35 -11.28 -6.42 -5.22
CA PHE A 35 -12.43 -5.56 -5.60
C PHE A 35 -13.53 -6.37 -6.27
N ASP A 36 -14.27 -7.15 -5.48
CA ASP A 36 -15.20 -8.11 -6.05
C ASP A 36 -16.36 -7.26 -6.53
N PRO A 37 -16.59 -7.12 -7.85
CA PRO A 37 -17.53 -6.14 -8.36
C PRO A 37 -18.93 -6.43 -7.85
N ASP A 38 -19.26 -7.70 -7.66
CA ASP A 38 -20.57 -8.11 -7.18
C ASP A 38 -20.78 -7.74 -5.71
N ALA A 39 -19.76 -7.96 -4.85
CA ALA A 39 -19.84 -7.53 -3.46
C ALA A 39 -19.76 -6.00 -3.31
N SER A 40 -18.98 -5.32 -4.15
CA SER A 40 -18.70 -3.88 -4.02
C SER A 40 -19.82 -3.02 -4.59
N CYS A 41 -20.56 -3.52 -5.59
CA CYS A 41 -21.65 -2.80 -6.25
C CYS A 41 -23.05 -3.26 -5.81
N ALA A 42 -23.15 -4.18 -4.85
CA ALA A 42 -24.43 -4.78 -4.42
C ALA A 42 -25.46 -3.76 -3.93
N THR A 43 -25.00 -2.66 -3.34
CA THR A 43 -25.86 -1.58 -2.81
C THR A 43 -25.84 -0.32 -3.66
N SER A 44 -25.26 -0.38 -4.87
CA SER A 44 -25.20 0.78 -5.77
C SER A 44 -26.54 1.02 -6.45
N SER A 45 -26.97 2.28 -6.53
CA SER A 45 -28.18 2.62 -7.29
C SER A 45 -27.95 2.47 -8.81
N ASP A 46 -26.68 2.63 -9.23
CA ASP A 46 -26.19 2.24 -10.55
C ASP A 46 -25.11 1.15 -10.44
N SER A 47 -25.52 -0.11 -10.48
CA SER A 47 -24.60 -1.27 -10.43
C SER A 47 -23.80 -1.46 -11.72
N VAL A 48 -24.29 -0.96 -12.86
CA VAL A 48 -23.61 -1.09 -14.16
C VAL A 48 -22.42 -0.14 -14.20
N GLU A 49 -22.63 1.14 -13.87
CA GLU A 49 -21.55 2.13 -13.81
C GLU A 49 -20.52 1.77 -12.73
N CYS A 50 -20.96 1.29 -11.57
CA CYS A 50 -20.05 0.81 -10.53
C CYS A 50 -19.11 -0.31 -11.04
N ARG A 51 -19.67 -1.34 -11.72
CA ARG A 51 -18.85 -2.41 -12.31
C ARG A 51 -17.90 -1.90 -13.39
N ARG A 52 -18.36 -0.96 -14.23
CA ARG A 52 -17.55 -0.34 -15.29
C ARG A 52 -16.33 0.40 -14.70
N ARG A 53 -16.52 1.20 -13.65
CA ARG A 53 -15.44 1.92 -12.96
C ARG A 53 -14.46 0.99 -12.26
N ILE A 54 -14.95 -0.09 -11.64
CA ILE A 54 -14.08 -1.13 -11.07
C ILE A 54 -13.18 -1.72 -12.16
N GLU A 55 -13.71 -1.97 -13.36
CA GLU A 55 -12.92 -2.51 -14.45
C GLU A 55 -11.90 -1.51 -15.01
N VAL A 56 -12.27 -0.23 -15.14
CA VAL A 56 -11.33 0.86 -15.45
C VAL A 56 -10.16 0.85 -14.46
N CYS A 57 -10.44 0.84 -13.15
CA CYS A 57 -9.41 0.79 -12.13
C CYS A 57 -8.57 -0.49 -12.15
N ARG A 58 -9.17 -1.64 -12.42
CA ARG A 58 -8.44 -2.90 -12.61
C ARG A 58 -7.47 -2.80 -13.79
N ASN A 59 -7.87 -2.09 -14.85
CA ASN A 59 -7.08 -1.96 -16.07
C ASN A 59 -5.98 -0.90 -15.98
N MET A 60 -6.10 0.08 -15.10
CA MET A 60 -5.03 1.06 -14.81
C MET A 60 -3.67 0.40 -14.53
N HIS A 61 -3.68 -0.76 -13.87
CA HIS A 61 -2.47 -1.50 -13.49
C HIS A 61 -2.12 -2.67 -14.44
N ARG A 62 -2.98 -2.99 -15.41
CA ARG A 62 -2.84 -4.20 -16.25
C ARG A 62 -2.33 -3.93 -17.66
N SER A 63 -2.36 -2.69 -18.14
CA SER A 63 -1.91 -2.38 -19.50
C SER A 63 -0.43 -2.76 -19.69
N ARG A 64 -0.11 -3.30 -20.87
CA ARG A 64 1.24 -3.84 -21.19
C ARG A 64 2.33 -2.77 -20.99
N GLY A 65 2.06 -1.53 -21.40
CA GLY A 65 2.98 -0.40 -21.20
C GLY A 65 3.23 -0.06 -19.72
N GLN A 66 2.21 -0.18 -18.85
CA GLN A 66 2.39 0.05 -17.41
C GLN A 66 3.15 -1.09 -16.74
N ARG A 67 2.96 -2.35 -17.20
CA ARG A 67 3.77 -3.48 -16.75
C ARG A 67 5.24 -3.31 -17.08
N ASN A 68 5.57 -2.88 -18.31
CA ASN A 68 6.96 -2.61 -18.70
C ASN A 68 7.59 -1.52 -17.84
N ARG A 69 6.92 -0.37 -17.68
CA ARG A 69 7.39 0.73 -16.81
C ARG A 69 7.58 0.31 -15.35
N MET A 70 6.68 -0.52 -14.84
CA MET A 70 6.79 -1.10 -13.51
C MET A 70 8.10 -1.91 -13.40
N TYR A 71 8.38 -2.82 -14.34
CA TYR A 71 9.60 -3.63 -14.32
C TYR A 71 10.88 -2.83 -14.54
N GLU A 72 10.84 -1.79 -15.36
CA GLU A 72 11.95 -0.85 -15.51
C GLU A 72 12.27 -0.17 -14.17
N THR A 73 11.24 0.25 -13.43
CA THR A 73 11.38 0.85 -12.09
C THR A 73 11.96 -0.17 -11.10
N PHE A 74 11.44 -1.41 -11.09
CA PHE A 74 11.99 -2.49 -10.26
C PHE A 74 13.46 -2.78 -10.61
N SER A 75 13.82 -2.85 -11.88
CA SER A 75 15.19 -3.13 -12.34
C SER A 75 16.15 -1.99 -12.00
N ALA A 76 15.69 -0.73 -12.09
CA ALA A 76 16.48 0.42 -11.66
C ALA A 76 16.75 0.38 -10.15
N CYS A 77 15.72 0.14 -9.35
CA CYS A 77 15.86 0.00 -7.90
C CYS A 77 16.74 -1.19 -7.50
N ALA A 78 16.59 -2.33 -8.17
CA ALA A 78 17.45 -3.50 -7.90
C ALA A 78 18.92 -3.19 -8.14
N ARG A 79 19.26 -2.47 -9.24
CA ARG A 79 20.63 -2.01 -9.48
C ARG A 79 21.14 -1.07 -8.39
N GLN A 80 20.33 -0.10 -7.97
CA GLN A 80 20.70 0.83 -6.88
C GLN A 80 20.93 0.12 -5.54
N LEU A 81 20.19 -0.95 -5.29
CA LEU A 81 20.25 -1.74 -4.05
C LEU A 81 21.25 -2.90 -4.11
N GLY A 82 21.87 -3.15 -5.27
CA GLY A 82 22.78 -4.29 -5.49
C GLY A 82 22.07 -5.66 -5.54
N ILE A 83 20.77 -5.70 -5.84
CA ILE A 83 19.99 -6.94 -5.94
C ILE A 83 20.26 -7.57 -7.31
N THR A 84 21.03 -8.66 -7.35
CA THR A 84 21.42 -9.36 -8.58
C THR A 84 20.51 -10.54 -8.93
N SER A 85 19.73 -11.03 -7.97
CA SER A 85 18.86 -12.20 -8.14
C SER A 85 17.50 -11.90 -8.76
N LEU A 86 17.19 -10.62 -9.02
CA LEU A 86 15.90 -10.19 -9.55
C LEU A 86 15.66 -10.82 -10.96
N PRO A 87 14.53 -11.49 -11.20
CA PRO A 87 14.20 -12.00 -12.54
C PRO A 87 14.16 -10.88 -13.57
N ASN A 88 14.69 -11.14 -14.77
CA ASN A 88 14.75 -10.15 -15.84
C ASN A 88 13.36 -9.73 -16.34
N ALA A 89 13.25 -8.52 -16.91
CA ALA A 89 11.97 -7.94 -17.32
C ALA A 89 11.20 -8.78 -18.34
N ALA A 90 11.89 -9.41 -19.32
CA ALA A 90 11.26 -10.28 -20.30
C ALA A 90 10.59 -11.49 -19.63
N SER A 91 11.29 -12.15 -18.70
CA SER A 91 10.76 -13.25 -17.91
C SER A 91 9.53 -12.85 -17.13
N VAL A 92 9.43 -11.62 -16.62
CA VAL A 92 8.25 -11.26 -15.83
C VAL A 92 7.05 -10.82 -16.66
N VAL A 93 7.29 -10.14 -17.79
CA VAL A 93 6.23 -9.78 -18.72
C VAL A 93 5.56 -11.02 -19.29
N ASP A 94 6.35 -12.05 -19.61
CA ASP A 94 5.87 -13.29 -20.23
C ASP A 94 5.50 -14.37 -19.19
N GLN A 95 6.19 -14.41 -18.05
CA GLN A 95 6.01 -15.39 -16.97
C GLN A 95 5.96 -14.71 -15.59
N PRO A 96 4.84 -14.07 -15.22
CA PRO A 96 4.70 -13.35 -13.95
C PRO A 96 4.88 -14.24 -12.70
N GLN A 97 4.85 -15.57 -12.88
CA GLN A 97 5.04 -16.53 -11.79
C GLN A 97 6.48 -16.54 -11.26
N ALA A 98 7.49 -16.35 -12.11
CA ALA A 98 8.89 -16.35 -11.69
C ALA A 98 9.16 -15.22 -10.68
N PHE A 99 8.68 -14.01 -10.97
CA PHE A 99 8.77 -12.88 -10.05
C PHE A 99 7.99 -13.08 -8.76
N ARG A 100 6.80 -13.71 -8.81
CA ARG A 100 6.04 -14.04 -7.60
C ARG A 100 6.78 -15.05 -6.73
N ASN A 101 7.39 -16.06 -7.32
CA ASN A 101 8.17 -17.05 -6.58
C ASN A 101 9.41 -16.38 -5.97
N TRP A 102 10.14 -15.59 -6.75
CA TRP A 102 11.27 -14.81 -6.25
C TRP A 102 10.88 -13.92 -5.05
N MET A 103 9.75 -13.19 -5.12
CA MET A 103 9.26 -12.37 -3.99
C MET A 103 8.91 -13.17 -2.74
N ARG A 104 8.51 -14.45 -2.88
CA ARG A 104 8.26 -15.34 -1.74
C ARG A 104 9.55 -15.90 -1.16
N GLU A 105 10.58 -16.08 -1.97
CA GLU A 105 11.85 -16.66 -1.56
C GLU A 105 12.82 -15.59 -1.01
N ASN A 106 12.69 -14.34 -1.44
CA ASN A 106 13.63 -13.25 -1.15
C ASN A 106 12.93 -12.13 -0.36
N HIS A 107 12.57 -12.40 0.89
CA HIS A 107 11.76 -11.50 1.72
C HIS A 107 12.42 -10.13 1.96
N ASP A 108 13.68 -10.11 2.37
CA ASP A 108 14.40 -8.88 2.71
C ASP A 108 14.64 -8.01 1.47
N ASP A 109 15.08 -8.63 0.37
CA ASP A 109 15.27 -7.93 -0.90
C ASP A 109 13.95 -7.41 -1.47
N LYS A 110 12.85 -8.16 -1.32
CA LYS A 110 11.51 -7.66 -1.65
C LYS A 110 11.19 -6.40 -0.85
N GLU A 111 11.42 -6.38 0.46
CA GLU A 111 11.13 -5.21 1.29
C GLU A 111 11.94 -3.99 0.86
N ARG A 112 13.26 -4.16 0.68
CA ARG A 112 14.16 -3.10 0.20
C ARG A 112 13.75 -2.57 -1.18
N LEU A 113 13.44 -3.49 -2.09
CA LEU A 113 13.02 -3.18 -3.45
C LEU A 113 11.70 -2.40 -3.47
N PHE A 114 10.70 -2.82 -2.68
CA PHE A 114 9.42 -2.11 -2.56
C PHE A 114 9.55 -0.77 -1.83
N ALA A 115 10.50 -0.62 -0.91
CA ALA A 115 10.81 0.68 -0.31
C ALA A 115 11.38 1.63 -1.38
N CYS A 116 12.32 1.17 -2.21
CA CYS A 116 12.89 1.98 -3.29
C CYS A 116 11.85 2.40 -4.34
N VAL A 117 11.08 1.43 -4.88
CA VAL A 117 10.10 1.67 -5.95
C VAL A 117 9.04 2.69 -5.54
N HIS A 118 8.76 2.77 -4.23
CA HIS A 118 7.73 3.66 -3.70
C HIS A 118 8.28 4.84 -2.91
N ARG A 119 9.60 5.09 -2.91
CA ARG A 119 10.21 6.18 -2.15
C ARG A 119 9.55 7.53 -2.45
N GLY A 120 9.15 7.78 -3.70
CA GLY A 120 8.48 9.02 -4.09
C GLY A 120 7.06 9.20 -3.56
N PHE A 121 6.43 8.18 -2.99
CA PHE A 121 5.06 8.28 -2.43
C PHE A 121 5.02 8.60 -0.95
N TYR A 122 6.17 8.68 -0.30
CA TYR A 122 6.29 8.96 1.12
C TYR A 122 7.33 10.06 1.31
N ASN A 123 7.07 10.94 2.27
CA ASN A 123 8.03 11.96 2.69
C ASN A 123 9.09 11.32 3.59
N GLU A 124 10.13 12.08 3.95
CA GLU A 124 11.22 11.60 4.81
C GLU A 124 10.76 11.23 6.22
N ASP A 125 9.70 11.88 6.70
CA ASP A 125 9.05 11.59 7.99
C ASP A 125 8.12 10.36 7.95
N GLY A 126 8.02 9.68 6.80
CA GLY A 126 7.17 8.50 6.61
C GLY A 126 5.70 8.81 6.30
N THR A 127 5.29 10.08 6.29
CA THR A 127 3.95 10.50 5.88
C THR A 127 3.76 10.33 4.37
N VAL A 128 2.51 10.34 3.90
CA VAL A 128 2.25 10.16 2.46
C VAL A 128 2.55 11.44 1.69
N ASN A 129 3.34 11.32 0.62
CA ASN A 129 3.48 12.37 -0.37
C ASN A 129 2.23 12.39 -1.29
N ARG A 130 1.20 13.14 -0.88
CA ARG A 130 -0.06 13.24 -1.60
C ARG A 130 0.09 13.83 -3.00
N ALA A 131 0.99 14.80 -3.18
CA ALA A 131 1.26 15.40 -4.49
C ALA A 131 1.78 14.35 -5.49
N ALA A 132 2.77 13.55 -5.08
CA ALA A 132 3.29 12.46 -5.90
C ALA A 132 2.24 11.37 -6.14
N MET A 133 1.39 11.08 -5.16
CA MET A 133 0.28 10.14 -5.31
C MET A 133 -0.73 10.62 -6.36
N LEU A 134 -1.13 11.89 -6.31
CA LEU A 134 -2.02 12.50 -7.30
C LEU A 134 -1.43 12.47 -8.70
N GLN A 135 -0.13 12.77 -8.83
CA GLN A 135 0.56 12.66 -10.11
C GLN A 135 0.49 11.23 -10.66
N LYS A 136 0.72 10.22 -9.81
CA LYS A 136 0.61 8.82 -10.21
C LYS A 136 -0.80 8.45 -10.69
N VAL A 137 -1.84 8.86 -9.96
CA VAL A 137 -3.24 8.63 -10.35
C VAL A 137 -3.52 9.25 -11.72
N ARG A 138 -3.11 10.50 -11.95
CA ARG A 138 -3.27 11.17 -13.24
C ARG A 138 -2.56 10.42 -14.37
N THR A 139 -1.34 9.92 -14.13
CA THR A 139 -0.62 9.11 -15.12
C THR A 139 -1.30 7.76 -15.39
N LEU A 140 -1.90 7.13 -14.38
CA LEU A 140 -2.60 5.86 -14.55
C LEU A 140 -3.91 5.99 -15.34
N LEU A 141 -4.56 7.15 -15.21
CA LEU A 141 -5.79 7.51 -15.91
C LEU A 141 -5.55 8.27 -17.22
N GLN A 142 -4.31 8.58 -17.56
CA GLN A 142 -3.99 9.36 -18.76
C GLN A 142 -4.51 8.66 -20.01
N GLY A 143 -5.25 9.40 -20.84
CA GLY A 143 -5.88 8.86 -22.06
C GLY A 143 -7.18 8.10 -21.82
N GLN A 144 -7.65 8.00 -20.57
CA GLN A 144 -8.99 7.49 -20.25
C GLN A 144 -9.96 8.67 -20.05
N ASN A 145 -11.14 8.60 -20.66
CA ASN A 145 -12.17 9.62 -20.49
C ASN A 145 -12.97 9.37 -19.20
N GLU A 146 -12.34 9.61 -18.05
CA GLU A 146 -12.86 9.24 -16.72
C GLU A 146 -12.80 10.42 -15.72
N PRO A 147 -13.42 11.57 -16.02
CA PRO A 147 -13.29 12.77 -15.19
C PRO A 147 -13.89 12.59 -13.78
N ASP A 148 -15.02 11.89 -13.67
CA ASP A 148 -15.67 11.65 -12.37
C ASP A 148 -14.87 10.70 -11.50
N LEU A 149 -14.32 9.64 -12.08
CA LEU A 149 -13.46 8.70 -11.37
C LEU A 149 -12.14 9.39 -10.94
N LEU A 150 -11.56 10.24 -11.80
CA LEU A 150 -10.38 11.02 -11.44
C LEU A 150 -10.67 11.94 -10.25
N ARG A 151 -11.82 12.63 -10.26
CA ARG A 151 -12.27 13.48 -9.16
C ARG A 151 -12.45 12.68 -7.87
N GLU A 152 -13.13 11.55 -7.93
CA GLU A 152 -13.38 10.68 -6.76
C GLU A 152 -12.08 10.15 -6.15
N ILE A 153 -11.17 9.63 -6.98
CA ILE A 153 -9.87 9.13 -6.52
C ILE A 153 -9.04 10.30 -5.96
N THR A 154 -9.08 11.49 -6.58
CA THR A 154 -8.40 12.69 -6.07
C THR A 154 -8.90 13.09 -4.69
N THR A 155 -10.22 13.13 -4.48
CA THR A 155 -10.85 13.39 -3.18
C THR A 155 -10.33 12.41 -2.13
N ARG A 156 -10.27 11.12 -2.46
CA ARG A 156 -9.76 10.11 -1.54
C ARG A 156 -8.27 10.24 -1.26
N VAL A 157 -7.45 10.55 -2.27
CA VAL A 157 -6.01 10.83 -2.03
C VAL A 157 -5.82 11.98 -1.05
N ASN A 158 -6.72 12.97 -1.02
CA ASN A 158 -6.62 14.10 -0.09
C ASN A 158 -7.21 13.80 1.29
N ASN A 159 -8.26 12.97 1.36
CA ASN A 159 -9.06 12.81 2.59
C ASN A 159 -8.83 11.47 3.31
N CYS A 160 -8.21 10.48 2.66
CA CYS A 160 -7.87 9.23 3.34
C CYS A 160 -6.91 9.53 4.49
N PRO A 161 -7.19 9.00 5.69
CA PRO A 161 -6.34 9.20 6.85
C PRO A 161 -4.96 8.62 6.59
N GLU A 162 -3.95 9.19 7.22
CA GLU A 162 -2.65 8.54 7.29
C GLU A 162 -2.82 7.26 8.11
N SER A 163 -2.81 6.12 7.43
CA SER A 163 -2.94 4.82 8.08
C SER A 163 -1.56 4.30 8.47
N GLU A 164 -1.51 3.56 9.58
CA GLU A 164 -0.28 2.90 10.07
C GLU A 164 0.34 1.97 9.01
N SER A 165 -0.48 1.44 8.09
CA SER A 165 -0.01 0.62 6.97
C SER A 165 -0.21 1.29 5.62
N ARG A 166 0.82 1.24 4.77
CA ARG A 166 0.74 1.65 3.35
C ARG A 166 -0.42 1.00 2.62
N ARG A 167 -0.70 -0.26 2.94
CA ARG A 167 -1.77 -1.08 2.34
C ARG A 167 -3.16 -0.48 2.60
N GLU A 168 -3.42 0.00 3.81
CA GLU A 168 -4.71 0.60 4.17
C GLU A 168 -4.94 1.92 3.46
N PHE A 169 -3.90 2.75 3.35
CA PHE A 169 -3.96 4.00 2.62
C PHE A 169 -4.35 3.77 1.14
N PHE A 170 -3.64 2.87 0.46
CA PHE A 170 -3.98 2.51 -0.93
C PHE A 170 -5.37 1.90 -1.03
N ARG A 171 -5.79 1.07 -0.06
CA ARG A 171 -7.13 0.51 -0.04
C ARG A 171 -8.18 1.63 0.03
N CYS A 172 -8.00 2.62 0.90
CA CYS A 172 -8.91 3.75 1.04
C CYS A 172 -9.04 4.55 -0.26
N ILE A 173 -7.92 4.81 -0.96
CA ILE A 173 -7.91 5.50 -2.26
C ILE A 173 -8.70 4.71 -3.30
N PHE A 174 -8.35 3.45 -3.50
CA PHE A 174 -8.92 2.65 -4.58
C PHE A 174 -10.35 2.18 -4.29
N MET A 175 -10.86 2.32 -3.05
CA MET A 175 -12.31 2.21 -2.81
C MET A 175 -13.13 3.21 -3.63
N GLY A 176 -12.52 4.30 -4.11
CA GLY A 176 -13.14 5.23 -5.06
C GLY A 176 -13.61 4.59 -6.36
N CYS A 177 -12.99 3.47 -6.75
CA CYS A 177 -13.36 2.72 -7.93
C CYS A 177 -14.72 2.04 -7.82
N ALA A 178 -15.20 1.81 -6.61
CA ALA A 178 -16.47 1.18 -6.31
C ALA A 178 -17.43 2.13 -5.59
N THR A 179 -17.16 3.45 -5.60
CA THR A 179 -18.05 4.42 -4.96
C THR A 179 -19.43 4.33 -5.61
N PRO A 180 -20.47 3.97 -4.85
CA PRO A 180 -21.84 3.96 -5.33
C PRO A 180 -22.23 5.36 -5.80
N GLN A 181 -22.90 5.45 -6.95
CA GLN A 181 -23.71 6.60 -7.30
C GLN A 181 -25.16 6.31 -6.98
#